data_AF-A0A2G6R8F8-F1
#
_entry.id   AF-A0A2G6R8F8-F1
#
_cell.length_a   1.000
_cell.length_b   1.000
_cell.length_c   1.000
_cell.angle_alpha   90.00
_cell.angle_beta   90.00
_cell.angle_gamma   90.00
#
_symmetry.space_group_name_H-M   'P 1'
#
loop_
_entity.id
_entity.type
_entity.pdbx_description
1 polymer ?
#
loop_
_entity_poly.entity_id
_entity_poly.type
_entity_poly.pdbx_seq_one_letter_code
_entity_poly.pdbx_strand_id
1 'polypeptide(L)' 'MEYETLLTVQAYAKFVLLTVVCIVFYSYAYSIYKRDKKGETNYESYSNLVLDDSIESKPLEKRKDDNKSV' A
#
# COMPACT_ATOMS: atom_id res chain seq x y z
N MET A 1 2.76 0.48 -42.13
CA MET A 1 2.78 1.50 -41.08
C MET A 1 4.12 2.20 -41.20
N GLU A 2 4.14 3.53 -41.35
CA GLU A 2 5.37 4.30 -41.49
C GLU A 2 6.23 4.18 -40.23
N TYR A 3 7.56 4.12 -40.37
CA TYR A 3 8.49 3.95 -39.24
C TYR A 3 8.30 5.05 -38.18
N GLU A 4 8.11 6.29 -38.62
CA GLU A 4 7.83 7.45 -37.76
C GLU A 4 6.54 7.28 -36.93
N THR A 5 5.52 6.65 -37.53
CA THR A 5 4.25 6.41 -36.82
C THR A 5 4.42 5.35 -35.72
N LEU A 6 5.26 4.33 -35.93
CA LEU A 6 5.59 3.33 -34.90
C LEU A 6 6.34 3.97 -33.73
N LEU A 7 7.33 4.81 -34.00
CA LEU A 7 8.07 5.53 -32.95
C LEU A 7 7.16 6.45 -32.13
N THR A 8 6.28 7.17 -32.80
CA THR A 8 5.33 8.08 -32.14
C THR A 8 4.40 7.30 -31.20
N VAL A 9 3.80 6.21 -31.67
CA VAL A 9 2.94 5.34 -30.84
C VAL A 9 3.72 4.76 -29.66
N GLN A 10 4.96 4.32 -29.87
CA GLN A 10 5.80 3.79 -28.80
C GLN A 10 6.09 4.84 -27.71
N ALA A 11 6.34 6.09 -28.09
CA ALA A 11 6.58 7.18 -27.14
C ALA A 11 5.34 7.45 -26.27
N TYR A 12 4.15 7.54 -26.89
CA TYR A 12 2.91 7.72 -26.15
C TYR A 12 2.59 6.52 -25.25
N ALA A 13 2.84 5.29 -25.72
CA ALA A 13 2.63 4.09 -24.91
C ALA A 13 3.50 4.10 -23.65
N LYS A 14 4.78 4.46 -23.78
CA LYS A 14 5.70 4.60 -22.62
C LYS A 14 5.23 5.68 -21.65
N PHE A 15 4.77 6.83 -22.15
CA PHE A 15 4.27 7.92 -21.32
C PHE A 15 2.99 7.55 -20.55
N VAL A 16 2.04 6.89 -21.22
CA VAL A 16 0.81 6.40 -20.58
C VAL A 16 1.15 5.34 -19.53
N LEU A 17 2.04 4.40 -19.85
CA LEU A 17 2.51 3.40 -18.89
C LEU A 17 3.10 4.06 -17.65
N LEU A 18 4.01 5.03 -17.82
CA LEU A 18 4.60 5.76 -16.71
C LEU A 18 3.54 6.47 -15.86
N THR A 19 2.57 7.11 -16.51
CA THR A 19 1.47 7.81 -15.83
C THR A 19 0.61 6.83 -15.03
N VAL A 20 0.26 5.68 -15.59
CA VAL A 20 -0.48 4.61 -14.90
C VAL A 20 0.29 4.12 -13.67
N VAL A 21 1.60 3.88 -13.80
CA VAL A 21 2.45 3.48 -12.69
C VAL A 21 2.43 4.52 -11.57
N CYS A 22 2.56 5.81 -11.91
CA CYS A 22 2.45 6.90 -10.94
C CYS A 22 1.07 6.93 -10.25
N ILE A 23 -0.02 6.76 -11.00
CA ILE A 23 -1.39 6.72 -10.44
C ILE A 23 -1.53 5.55 -9.47
N VAL A 24 -1.05 4.35 -9.84
CA VAL A 24 -1.12 3.16 -8.97
C VAL A 24 -0.37 3.42 -7.67
N PHE A 25 0.89 3.86 -7.73
CA PHE A 25 1.66 4.14 -6.52
C PHE A 25 1.07 5.26 -5.66
N TYR A 26 0.60 6.33 -6.28
CA TYR A 26 -0.06 7.42 -5.55
C TYR A 26 -1.35 6.96 -4.89
N SER A 27 -2.18 6.20 -5.60
CA SER A 27 -3.41 5.63 -5.05
C SER A 27 -3.15 4.67 -3.89
N TYR A 28 -2.06 3.89 -3.96
CA TYR A 28 -1.64 3.01 -2.88
C TYR A 28 -1.21 3.80 -1.63
N ALA A 29 -0.37 4.82 -1.80
CA ALA A 29 0.02 5.72 -0.71
C ALA A 29 -1.20 6.41 -0.08
N TYR A 30 -2.12 6.90 -0.91
CA TYR A 30 -3.38 7.49 -0.45
C TYR A 30 -4.25 6.47 0.30
N SER A 31 -4.30 5.21 -0.13
CA SER A 31 -5.07 4.15 0.54
C SER A 31 -4.55 3.87 1.95
N ILE A 32 -3.23 3.90 2.16
CA ILE A 32 -2.59 3.74 3.48
C ILE A 32 -3.00 4.91 4.38
N TYR A 33 -2.84 6.15 3.91
CA TYR A 33 -3.25 7.34 4.65
C TYR A 33 -4.74 7.32 5.02
N LYS A 34 -5.59 6.89 4.09
CA LYS A 34 -7.04 6.77 4.32
C LYS A 34 -7.38 5.75 5.40
N ARG A 35 -6.71 4.59 5.43
CA ARG A 35 -6.91 3.55 6.45
C ARG A 35 -6.46 4.00 7.83
N ASP A 36 -5.34 4.72 7.88
CA ASP A 36 -4.81 5.32 9.11
C ASP A 36 -5.81 6.33 9.69
N LYS A 37 -6.28 7.28 8.87
CA LYS A 37 -7.25 8.30 9.29
C LYS A 37 -8.61 7.72 9.68
N LYS A 38 -9.01 6.58 9.12
CA LYS A 38 -10.25 5.89 9.47
C LYS A 38 -10.13 5.10 10.78
N GLY A 39 -8.92 4.92 11.31
CA GLY A 39 -8.65 4.13 12.51
C GLY A 39 -8.80 2.62 12.30
N GLU A 40 -8.83 2.14 11.05
CA GLU A 40 -8.89 0.70 10.73
C GLU A 40 -7.54 0.01 10.95
N THR A 41 -6.44 0.75 10.79
CA THR A 41 -5.08 0.28 11.03
C THR A 41 -4.30 1.44 11.63
N ASN A 42 -3.74 1.28 12.83
CA ASN A 42 -2.89 2.30 13.43
C ASN A 42 -1.43 2.01 13.06
N TYR A 43 -0.94 2.63 12.00
CA TYR A 43 0.41 2.36 11.48
C TYR A 43 1.52 2.89 12.38
N GLU A 44 1.24 3.92 13.17
CA GLU A 44 2.17 4.47 14.17
C GLU A 44 2.48 3.44 15.26
N SER A 45 1.48 2.66 15.68
CA SER A 45 1.67 1.61 16.69
C SER A 45 2.57 0.47 16.20
N TYR A 46 2.53 0.16 14.90
CA TYR A 46 3.45 -0.81 14.29
C TYR A 46 4.90 -0.31 14.27
N SER A 47 5.10 0.99 14.02
CA SER A 47 6.43 1.60 14.09
C SER A 47 6.98 1.58 15.52
N ASN A 48 6.11 1.81 16.52
CA ASN A 48 6.50 1.80 17.93
C ASN A 48 6.82 0.41 18.48
N LEU A 49 6.38 -0.66 17.82
CA LEU A 49 6.67 -2.04 18.24
C LEU A 49 8.18 -2.34 18.26
N VAL A 50 8.95 -1.73 17.34
CA VAL A 50 10.41 -1.87 17.30
C VAL A 50 11.08 -1.09 18.43
N LEU A 51 10.48 0.02 18.86
CA LEU A 51 11.00 0.87 19.92
C LEU A 51 10.69 0.30 21.31
N ASP A 52 9.57 -0.40 21.46
CA ASP A 52 9.09 -1.00 22.71
C ASP A 52 9.07 -2.54 22.62
N ASP A 53 10.23 -3.13 22.35
CA ASP A 53 10.43 -4.60 22.27
C ASP A 53 10.59 -5.25 23.66
N SER A 54 9.85 -4.74 24.65
CA SER A 54 9.84 -5.33 25.99
C SER A 54 9.22 -6.73 25.96
N ILE A 55 9.75 -7.65 26.77
CA ILE A 55 9.21 -9.01 26.92
C ILE A 55 7.79 -9.03 27.52
N GLU A 56 7.40 -7.94 28.18
CA GLU A 56 6.07 -7.74 28.77
C GLU A 56 5.08 -7.05 27.81
N SER A 57 5.50 -6.75 26.58
CA SER A 57 4.66 -6.06 25.60
C SER A 57 3.40 -6.86 25.28
N LYS A 58 2.27 -6.15 25.20
CA LYS A 58 0.97 -6.75 24.87
C LYS A 58 0.85 -6.89 23.35
N PRO A 59 0.22 -7.97 22.84
CA PRO A 59 -0.04 -8.10 21.41
C PRO A 59 -0.80 -6.88 20.86
N LEU A 60 -0.25 -6.28 19.79
CA LEU A 60 -0.78 -5.05 19.20
C LEU A 60 -2.17 -5.25 18.58
N GLU A 61 -2.35 -6.37 17.87
CA GLU A 61 -3.65 -6.75 17.30
C GLU A 61 -4.31 -7.84 18.12
N LYS A 62 -5.64 -7.75 18.24
CA LYS A 62 -6.43 -8.85 18.79
C LYS A 62 -6.30 -10.04 17.85
N ARG A 63 -5.83 -11.18 18.37
CA ARG A 63 -5.94 -12.45 17.63
C ARG A 63 -7.41 -12.67 17.31
N LYS A 64 -7.70 -13.01 16.05
CA LYS A 64 -9.00 -13.58 15.71
C LYS A 64 -9.07 -14.90 16.45
N ASP A 65 -10.03 -15.03 17.35
CA ASP A 65 -10.33 -16.31 17.97
C ASP A 65 -10.92 -17.20 16.88
N ASP A 66 -10.08 -18.02 16.27
CA ASP A 66 -10.49 -19.05 15.32
C ASP A 66 -11.26 -20.18 16.04
N ASN A 67 -11.47 -20.06 17.36
CA ASN A 67 -12.38 -20.86 18.14
C ASN A 67 -13.83 -20.32 18.04
N LYS A 68 -14.39 -20.43 16.84
CA LYS A 68 -15.80 -20.84 16.69
C LYS A 68 -15.80 -22.33 16.36
N SER A 69 -15.33 -23.15 17.29
CA SER A 69 -15.59 -24.59 17.23
C SER A 69 -16.90 -24.90 17.97
N VAL A 70 -17.85 -25.47 17.22
CA VAL A 70 -18.92 -26.39 17.66
C VAL A 70 -20.08 -25.79 18.45
#